data_AF-A0A6I5QV38-F1
#
_entry.id   AF-A0A6I5QV38-F1
#
_cell.length_a   1.000
_cell.length_b   1.000
_cell.length_c   1.000
_cell.angle_alpha   90.00
_cell.angle_beta   90.00
_cell.angle_gamma   90.00
#
_symmetry.space_group_name_H-M   'P 1'
#
loop_
_entity.id
_entity.type
_entity.pdbx_description
1 polymer ?
#
loop_
_entity_poly.entity_id
_entity_poly.type
_entity_poly.pdbx_seq_one_letter_code
_entity_poly.pdbx_strand_id
1 'polypeptide(L)'
;MNGEAVWHLRYERADQQNRGLHGEHFSAVISQQDGRLQGVTHMIATLSDGPLPDEAEAQSAAIAYLQNQAPDLLDSMEIQWIKPHDEQIQVLSETAAAQTVTITGMKVKCYNPADGRYFWVIVGPQDQIITFERDIVWSTNMGQRQTEKWLHDQWLAEQ
;
A
#
# COMPACT_ATOMS: atom_id res chain seq x y z
N MET A 1 -1.72 16.25 -8.84
CA MET A 1 -0.52 15.69 -9.51
C MET A 1 0.71 16.41 -8.98
N ASN A 2 1.63 15.70 -8.35
CA ASN A 2 2.88 16.20 -7.80
C ASN A 2 4.00 16.31 -8.85
N GLY A 3 3.84 15.67 -10.03
CA GLY A 3 4.77 15.80 -11.16
C GLY A 3 6.16 15.20 -10.94
N GLU A 4 6.31 14.35 -9.91
CA GLU A 4 7.59 13.72 -9.58
C GLU A 4 7.93 12.62 -10.59
N ALA A 5 9.19 12.59 -11.05
CA ALA A 5 9.70 11.50 -11.89
C ALA A 5 9.98 10.26 -11.04
N VAL A 6 9.30 9.15 -11.35
CA VAL A 6 9.40 7.91 -10.58
C VAL A 6 9.72 6.70 -11.47
N TRP A 7 10.34 5.68 -10.90
CA TRP A 7 10.33 4.33 -11.46
C TRP A 7 9.14 3.58 -10.89
N HIS A 8 8.33 3.01 -11.77
CA HIS A 8 7.25 2.10 -11.41
C HIS A 8 7.68 0.67 -11.77
N LEU A 9 7.84 -0.15 -10.75
CA LEU A 9 8.21 -1.55 -10.88
C LEU A 9 7.00 -2.40 -10.52
N ARG A 10 6.67 -3.37 -11.37
CA ARG A 10 5.65 -4.38 -11.09
C ARG A 10 6.24 -5.76 -11.33
N TYR A 11 6.09 -6.63 -10.34
CA TYR A 11 6.48 -8.03 -10.36
C TYR A 11 5.23 -8.88 -10.23
N GLU A 12 5.03 -9.76 -11.20
CA GLU A 12 3.92 -10.70 -11.22
C GLU A 12 4.44 -12.12 -11.08
N ARG A 13 3.55 -13.06 -10.76
CA ARG A 13 3.93 -14.45 -10.53
C ARG A 13 4.59 -15.07 -11.76
N ALA A 14 5.72 -15.74 -11.55
CA ALA A 14 6.45 -16.41 -12.62
C ALA A 14 5.67 -17.57 -13.27
N ASP A 15 4.77 -18.20 -12.50
CA ASP A 15 3.88 -19.27 -12.96
C ASP A 15 2.68 -18.78 -13.79
N GLN A 16 2.60 -17.46 -14.04
CA GLN A 16 1.58 -16.79 -14.85
C GLN A 16 0.16 -16.84 -14.26
N GLN A 17 -0.01 -17.35 -13.04
CA GLN A 17 -1.31 -17.36 -12.38
C GLN A 17 -1.67 -15.97 -11.88
N ASN A 18 -2.96 -15.63 -11.94
CA ASN A 18 -3.54 -14.40 -11.37
C ASN A 18 -2.80 -13.11 -11.75
N ARG A 19 -2.20 -13.01 -12.94
CA ARG A 19 -1.43 -11.84 -13.37
C ARG A 19 -2.30 -10.74 -13.99
N GLY A 20 -1.70 -9.58 -14.27
CA GLY A 20 -2.35 -8.44 -14.91
C GLY A 20 -3.01 -7.50 -13.90
N LEU A 21 -3.66 -6.46 -14.42
CA LEU A 21 -4.38 -5.51 -13.56
C LEU A 21 -5.44 -6.24 -12.74
N HIS A 22 -5.56 -5.82 -11.49
CA HIS A 22 -6.36 -6.41 -10.43
C HIS A 22 -5.91 -7.81 -9.98
N GLY A 23 -4.86 -8.36 -10.56
CA GLY A 23 -4.30 -9.66 -10.19
C GLY A 23 -3.32 -9.61 -9.02
N GLU A 24 -2.75 -10.77 -8.69
CA GLU A 24 -1.65 -10.90 -7.75
C GLU A 24 -0.37 -10.26 -8.27
N HIS A 25 0.25 -9.40 -7.46
CA HIS A 25 1.46 -8.69 -7.82
C HIS A 25 2.17 -8.06 -6.61
N PHE A 26 3.44 -7.74 -6.81
CA PHE A 26 4.16 -6.77 -6.00
C PHE A 26 4.50 -5.55 -6.87
N SER A 27 4.10 -4.35 -6.46
CA SER A 27 4.52 -3.11 -7.12
C SER A 27 5.29 -2.21 -6.16
N ALA A 28 6.26 -1.48 -6.69
CA ALA A 28 7.02 -0.47 -5.97
C ALA A 28 7.15 0.80 -6.80
N VAL A 29 7.11 1.95 -6.12
CA VAL A 29 7.35 3.26 -6.71
C VAL A 29 8.58 3.85 -6.03
N ILE A 30 9.56 4.23 -6.83
CA ILE A 30 10.85 4.74 -6.37
C ILE A 30 11.10 6.11 -7.02
N SER A 31 11.48 7.11 -6.24
CA SER A 31 11.86 8.41 -6.78
C SER A 31 13.11 8.30 -7.65
N GLN A 32 13.08 8.87 -8.86
CA GLN A 32 14.28 8.94 -9.70
C GLN A 32 15.29 9.96 -9.21
N GLN A 33 14.86 10.90 -8.37
CA GLN A 33 15.70 12.00 -7.91
C GLN A 33 16.70 11.54 -6.84
N ASP A 34 16.23 10.77 -5.86
CA ASP A 34 17.01 10.39 -4.69
C ASP A 34 16.95 8.88 -4.36
N GLY A 35 16.24 8.09 -5.17
CA GLY A 35 16.10 6.64 -4.95
C GLY A 35 15.17 6.28 -3.79
N ARG A 36 14.43 7.24 -3.22
CA ARG A 36 13.54 6.99 -2.08
C ARG A 36 12.34 6.15 -2.47
N LEU A 37 11.96 5.25 -1.58
CA LEU A 37 10.72 4.48 -1.72
C LEU A 37 9.50 5.37 -1.48
N GLN A 38 8.70 5.57 -2.53
CA GLN A 38 7.46 6.36 -2.50
C GLN A 38 6.23 5.51 -2.14
N GLY A 39 6.31 4.21 -2.40
CA GLY A 39 5.32 3.27 -1.92
C GLY A 39 5.57 1.85 -2.43
N VAL A 40 4.89 0.90 -1.79
CA VAL A 40 4.80 -0.50 -2.23
C VAL A 40 3.39 -1.01 -2.06
N THR A 41 3.02 -1.98 -2.89
CA THR A 41 1.88 -2.85 -2.61
C THR A 41 2.23 -4.30 -2.91
N HIS A 42 1.77 -5.19 -2.06
CA HIS A 42 1.91 -6.63 -2.16
C HIS A 42 0.52 -7.24 -2.10
N MET A 43 -0.05 -7.46 -3.27
CA MET A 43 -1.39 -7.96 -3.47
C MET A 43 -1.28 -9.45 -3.80
N ILE A 44 -1.43 -10.32 -2.81
CA ILE A 44 -1.43 -11.78 -3.02
C ILE A 44 -2.59 -12.41 -2.25
N ALA A 45 -3.19 -13.45 -2.83
CA ALA A 45 -4.40 -14.08 -2.31
C ALA A 45 -4.18 -14.67 -0.91
N THR A 46 -3.00 -15.19 -0.61
CA THR A 46 -2.69 -15.79 0.70
C THR A 46 -2.73 -14.77 1.84
N LEU A 47 -2.74 -13.46 1.56
CA LEU A 47 -2.93 -12.42 2.58
C LEU A 47 -4.39 -12.28 3.02
N SER A 48 -5.35 -12.95 2.36
CA SER A 48 -6.73 -13.07 2.86
C SER A 48 -6.87 -14.09 3.99
N ASP A 49 -5.82 -14.87 4.27
CA ASP A 49 -5.87 -15.99 5.21
C ASP A 49 -5.17 -15.65 6.53
N GLY A 50 -5.83 -15.98 7.64
CA GLY A 50 -5.27 -15.84 8.98
C GLY A 50 -5.81 -14.65 9.77
N PRO A 51 -5.49 -14.58 11.08
CA PRO A 51 -5.93 -13.48 11.92
C PRO A 51 -5.21 -12.18 11.55
N LEU A 52 -5.94 -11.07 11.61
CA LEU A 52 -5.33 -9.75 11.56
C LEU A 52 -4.56 -9.48 12.86
N PRO A 53 -3.44 -8.75 12.79
CA PRO A 53 -2.82 -8.21 13.98
C PRO A 53 -3.80 -7.28 14.71
N ASP A 54 -3.68 -7.18 16.03
CA ASP A 54 -4.37 -6.13 16.77
C ASP A 54 -3.75 -4.74 16.48
N GLU A 55 -4.31 -3.67 17.06
CA GLU A 55 -3.79 -2.31 16.83
C GLU A 55 -2.35 -2.13 17.30
N ALA A 56 -1.94 -2.78 18.40
CA ALA A 56 -0.60 -2.66 18.96
C ALA A 56 0.44 -3.45 18.15
N GLU A 57 0.08 -4.66 17.71
CA GLU A 57 0.85 -5.48 16.79
C GLU A 57 1.05 -4.76 15.45
N ALA A 58 -0.04 -4.26 14.86
CA ALA A 58 0.00 -3.52 13.59
C ALA A 58 0.86 -2.24 13.70
N GLN A 59 0.73 -1.49 14.80
CA GLN A 59 1.59 -0.33 15.05
C GLN A 59 3.07 -0.74 15.12
N SER A 60 3.39 -1.82 15.84
CA SER A 60 4.77 -2.29 16.02
C SER A 60 5.38 -2.74 14.70
N ALA A 61 4.65 -3.51 13.90
CA ALA A 61 5.06 -3.95 12.57
C ALA A 61 5.25 -2.75 11.61
N ALA A 62 4.34 -1.78 11.62
CA ALA A 62 4.46 -0.58 10.81
C ALA A 62 5.69 0.26 11.18
N ILE A 63 5.96 0.47 12.48
CA ILE A 63 7.15 1.18 12.94
C ILE A 63 8.42 0.44 12.53
N ALA A 64 8.48 -0.89 12.72
CA ALA A 64 9.63 -1.69 12.32
C ALA A 64 9.90 -1.62 10.81
N TYR A 65 8.85 -1.65 9.99
CA TYR A 65 8.97 -1.45 8.55
C TYR A 65 9.52 -0.06 8.21
N LEU A 66 8.96 1.00 8.82
CA LEU A 66 9.39 2.39 8.58
C LEU A 66 10.84 2.62 9.02
N GLN A 67 11.28 2.07 10.15
CA GLN A 67 12.68 2.16 10.60
C GLN A 67 13.67 1.67 9.55
N ASN A 68 13.30 0.66 8.76
CA ASN A 68 14.16 0.07 7.75
C ASN A 68 14.01 0.76 6.38
N GLN A 69 12.78 1.10 5.98
CA GLN A 69 12.46 1.52 4.60
C GLN A 69 12.26 3.02 4.43
N ALA A 70 11.84 3.73 5.48
CA ALA A 70 11.55 5.17 5.45
C ALA A 70 11.77 5.82 6.85
N PRO A 71 13.00 5.73 7.41
CA PRO A 71 13.26 6.19 8.78
C PRO A 71 13.03 7.70 8.94
N ASP A 72 13.14 8.46 7.86
CA ASP A 72 12.88 9.90 7.81
C ASP A 72 11.44 10.28 8.19
N LEU A 73 10.48 9.34 8.06
CA LEU A 73 9.09 9.58 8.45
C LEU A 73 8.87 9.53 9.97
N LEU A 74 9.78 8.92 10.74
CA LEU A 74 9.58 8.69 12.16
C LEU A 74 9.76 9.95 13.02
N ASP A 75 10.59 10.89 12.59
CA ASP A 75 10.97 12.08 13.37
C ASP A 75 9.79 13.00 13.69
N SER A 76 8.74 12.97 12.87
CA SER A 76 7.56 13.82 13.01
C SER A 76 6.28 13.04 12.76
N MET A 77 6.28 11.72 13.00
CA MET A 77 5.09 10.89 12.80
C MET A 77 4.04 11.12 13.89
N GLU A 78 2.80 11.39 13.48
CA GLU A 78 1.62 11.31 14.34
C GLU A 78 0.66 10.23 13.82
N ILE A 79 0.41 9.19 14.61
CA ILE A 79 -0.61 8.18 14.29
C ILE A 79 -1.99 8.82 14.47
N GLN A 80 -2.79 8.82 13.41
CA GLN A 80 -4.14 9.35 13.40
C GLN A 80 -5.16 8.30 13.85
N TRP A 81 -5.04 7.09 13.30
CA TRP A 81 -5.86 5.93 13.67
C TRP A 81 -5.27 4.64 13.10
N ILE A 82 -5.72 3.52 13.66
CA ILE A 82 -5.40 2.17 13.20
C ILE A 82 -6.73 1.42 13.03
N LYS A 83 -7.05 0.98 11.81
CA LYS A 83 -8.36 0.34 11.50
C LYS A 83 -8.23 -0.69 10.37
N PRO A 84 -9.13 -1.69 10.32
CA PRO A 84 -9.23 -2.59 9.16
C PRO A 84 -9.44 -1.80 7.86
N HIS A 85 -8.79 -2.25 6.79
CA HIS A 85 -8.90 -1.71 5.44
C HIS A 85 -8.87 -2.87 4.45
N ASP A 86 -9.82 -2.86 3.52
CA ASP A 86 -9.97 -3.89 2.50
C ASP A 86 -9.34 -3.45 1.18
N GLU A 87 -8.65 -4.38 0.54
CA GLU A 87 -8.21 -4.33 -0.85
C GLU A 87 -8.81 -5.52 -1.59
N GLN A 88 -8.92 -5.43 -2.91
CA GLN A 88 -9.51 -6.49 -3.73
C GLN A 88 -8.60 -6.90 -4.87
N ILE A 89 -8.48 -8.21 -5.07
CA ILE A 89 -7.83 -8.81 -6.24
C ILE A 89 -8.76 -9.78 -6.95
N GLN A 90 -8.43 -10.08 -8.20
CA GLN A 90 -9.07 -11.07 -9.05
C GLN A 90 -8.16 -12.29 -9.14
N VAL A 91 -8.70 -13.44 -8.75
CA VAL A 91 -8.03 -14.75 -8.79
C VAL A 91 -8.80 -15.66 -9.74
N LEU A 92 -8.11 -16.39 -10.61
CA LEU A 92 -8.75 -17.39 -11.45
C LEU A 92 -9.16 -18.59 -10.58
N SER A 93 -10.45 -18.89 -10.54
CA SER A 93 -10.96 -20.11 -9.89
C SER A 93 -10.64 -21.36 -10.72
N GLU A 94 -10.80 -22.54 -10.09
CA GLU A 94 -10.67 -23.84 -10.75
C GLU A 94 -11.59 -24.00 -11.98
N THR A 95 -12.67 -23.22 -12.05
CA THR A 95 -13.63 -23.22 -13.18
C THR A 95 -13.28 -22.20 -14.26
N ALA A 96 -12.10 -21.56 -14.19
CA ALA A 96 -11.60 -20.49 -15.06
C ALA A 96 -12.39 -19.17 -15.03
N ALA A 97 -13.38 -19.02 -14.14
CA ALA A 97 -14.00 -17.74 -13.85
C ALA A 97 -13.13 -16.93 -12.87
N ALA A 98 -12.97 -15.62 -13.11
CA ALA A 98 -12.35 -14.73 -12.15
C ALA A 98 -13.23 -14.59 -10.89
N GLN A 99 -12.63 -14.73 -9.72
CA GLN A 99 -13.25 -14.51 -8.42
C GLN A 99 -12.57 -13.33 -7.72
N THR A 100 -13.39 -12.45 -7.15
CA THR A 100 -12.90 -11.39 -6.27
C THR A 100 -12.51 -11.98 -4.93
N VAL A 101 -11.26 -11.78 -4.52
CA VAL A 101 -10.75 -12.06 -3.18
C VAL A 101 -10.53 -10.73 -2.47
N THR A 102 -11.03 -10.62 -1.25
CA THR A 102 -10.78 -9.48 -0.37
C THR A 102 -9.56 -9.76 0.50
N ILE A 103 -8.58 -8.87 0.46
CA ILE A 103 -7.43 -8.85 1.36
C ILE A 103 -7.70 -7.76 2.40
N THR A 104 -7.83 -8.14 3.66
CA THR A 104 -7.99 -7.18 4.76
C THR A 104 -6.68 -7.01 5.50
N GLY A 105 -6.34 -5.77 5.85
CA GLY A 105 -5.21 -5.46 6.73
C GLY A 105 -5.52 -4.33 7.71
N MET A 106 -4.70 -4.18 8.74
CA MET A 106 -4.77 -3.05 9.66
C MET A 106 -3.99 -1.87 9.10
N LYS A 107 -4.71 -0.83 8.70
CA LYS A 107 -4.13 0.41 8.18
C LYS A 107 -3.77 1.33 9.34
N VAL A 108 -2.46 1.52 9.53
CA VAL A 108 -1.86 2.52 10.41
C VAL A 108 -1.73 3.81 9.61
N LYS A 109 -2.67 4.73 9.78
CA LYS A 109 -2.66 6.02 9.08
C LYS A 109 -1.93 7.05 9.92
N CYS A 110 -0.94 7.70 9.31
CA CYS A 110 -0.11 8.71 9.95
C CYS A 110 -0.21 10.06 9.23
N TYR A 111 0.07 11.10 9.99
CA TYR A 111 0.22 12.47 9.54
C TYR A 111 1.61 12.98 9.93
N ASN A 112 2.25 13.75 9.05
CA ASN A 112 3.51 14.42 9.32
C ASN A 112 3.25 15.94 9.47
N PRO A 113 3.15 16.50 10.68
CA PRO A 113 3.04 17.94 10.91
C PRO A 113 4.19 18.77 10.31
N ALA A 114 5.37 18.21 10.06
CA ALA A 114 6.49 18.98 9.52
C ALA A 114 6.26 19.45 8.07
N ASP A 115 5.53 18.66 7.27
CA ASP A 115 5.26 18.96 5.86
C ASP A 115 3.78 18.92 5.48
N GLY A 116 2.90 18.58 6.42
CA GLY A 116 1.46 18.51 6.24
C GLY A 116 0.98 17.33 5.41
N ARG A 117 1.78 16.27 5.26
CA ARG A 117 1.46 15.12 4.41
C ARG A 117 1.01 13.92 5.22
N TYR A 118 0.23 13.07 4.57
CA TYR A 118 -0.16 11.77 5.11
C TYR A 118 0.73 10.66 4.55
N PHE A 119 0.84 9.61 5.34
CA PHE A 119 1.41 8.33 4.92
C PHE A 119 0.69 7.21 5.66
N TRP A 120 0.80 5.98 5.18
CA TRP A 120 0.24 4.83 5.86
C TRP A 120 0.99 3.55 5.56
N VAL A 121 0.89 2.62 6.49
CA VAL A 121 1.26 1.22 6.31
C VAL A 121 0.02 0.37 6.57
N ILE A 122 -0.26 -0.60 5.71
CA ILE A 122 -1.31 -1.60 5.88
C ILE A 122 -0.62 -2.92 6.22
N VAL A 123 -0.91 -3.44 7.42
CA VAL A 123 -0.30 -4.66 7.95
C VAL A 123 -1.33 -5.78 7.90
N GLY A 124 -1.01 -6.86 7.19
CA GLY A 124 -1.82 -8.06 7.07
C GLY A 124 -1.47 -9.13 8.10
N PRO A 125 -1.99 -10.35 7.93
CA PRO A 125 -1.67 -11.49 8.76
C PRO A 125 -0.16 -11.75 8.87
N GLN A 126 0.29 -12.22 10.04
CA GLN A 126 1.70 -12.51 10.32
C GLN A 126 2.63 -11.31 10.11
N ASP A 127 2.15 -10.11 10.43
CA ASP A 127 2.86 -8.83 10.31
C ASP A 127 3.36 -8.49 8.89
N GLN A 128 2.80 -9.13 7.86
CA GLN A 128 3.19 -8.88 6.47
C GLN A 128 2.70 -7.50 6.00
N ILE A 129 3.56 -6.73 5.35
CA ILE A 129 3.18 -5.42 4.81
C ILE A 129 2.43 -5.63 3.49
N ILE A 130 1.15 -5.25 3.48
CA ILE A 130 0.31 -5.25 2.28
C ILE A 130 0.59 -4.01 1.45
N THR A 131 0.56 -2.82 2.06
CA THR A 131 0.74 -1.55 1.34
C THR A 131 1.48 -0.54 2.20
N PHE A 132 2.40 0.21 1.60
CA PHE A 132 2.96 1.42 2.17
C PHE A 132 2.86 2.54 1.14
N GLU A 133 2.42 3.72 1.56
CA GLU A 133 2.41 4.92 0.73
C GLU A 133 2.79 6.14 1.56
N ARG A 134 3.52 7.08 0.97
CA ARG A 134 3.92 8.34 1.60
C ARG A 134 3.63 9.56 0.75
N ASP A 135 3.93 10.72 1.32
CA ASP A 135 3.88 12.05 0.69
C ASP A 135 2.48 12.43 0.17
N ILE A 136 1.42 11.89 0.77
CA ILE A 136 0.04 12.04 0.31
C ILE A 136 -0.55 13.37 0.75
N VAL A 137 -0.93 14.18 -0.23
CA VAL A 137 -1.67 15.43 -0.01
C VAL A 137 -3.17 15.13 0.00
N TRP A 138 -3.83 15.52 1.09
CA TRP A 138 -5.27 15.37 1.25
C TRP A 138 -5.95 16.74 1.18
N SER A 139 -6.94 16.88 0.31
CA SER A 139 -7.79 18.08 0.31
C SER A 139 -8.89 17.91 1.34
N THR A 140 -8.81 18.64 2.45
CA THR A 140 -9.88 18.68 3.45
C THR A 140 -11.18 19.27 2.89
N ASN A 141 -11.07 20.31 2.05
CA ASN A 141 -12.23 20.95 1.41
C ASN A 141 -12.97 20.05 0.41
N MET A 142 -12.27 19.12 -0.24
CA MET A 142 -12.87 18.18 -1.22
C MET A 142 -13.01 16.75 -0.69
N GLY A 143 -12.57 16.48 0.55
CA GLY A 143 -12.62 15.15 1.15
C GLY A 143 -11.85 14.06 0.38
N GLN A 144 -10.86 14.41 -0.46
CA GLN A 144 -10.21 13.48 -1.38
C GLN A 144 -8.70 13.68 -1.48
N ARG A 145 -8.00 12.58 -1.81
CA ARG A 145 -6.57 12.54 -2.16
C ARG A 145 -6.30 13.37 -3.43
N GLN A 146 -5.24 14.17 -3.41
CA GLN A 146 -4.80 14.98 -4.56
C GLN A 146 -3.54 14.44 -5.26
N THR A 147 -2.80 13.56 -4.58
CA THR A 147 -1.61 12.91 -5.15
C THR A 147 -1.99 11.74 -6.04
N GLU A 148 -1.08 11.43 -6.94
CA GLU A 148 -1.10 10.29 -7.83
C GLU A 148 -1.29 9.00 -7.04
N LYS A 149 -2.04 8.07 -7.64
CA LYS A 149 -2.36 6.75 -7.10
C LYS A 149 -1.54 5.69 -7.83
N TRP A 150 -0.23 5.89 -7.90
CA TRP A 150 0.69 5.09 -8.73
C TRP A 150 0.55 3.57 -8.53
N LEU A 151 0.21 3.12 -7.32
CA LEU A 151 0.07 1.71 -6.98
C LEU A 151 -1.34 1.13 -7.22
N HIS A 152 -2.33 1.97 -7.58
CA HIS A 152 -3.69 1.51 -7.78
C HIS A 152 -3.92 1.15 -9.24
N ASP A 153 -4.33 -0.10 -9.50
CA ASP A 153 -4.56 -0.60 -10.85
C ASP A 153 -5.60 0.23 -11.65
N GLN A 154 -6.60 0.82 -10.98
CA GLN A 154 -7.53 1.74 -11.64
C GLN A 154 -6.81 2.96 -12.23
N TRP A 155 -5.84 3.53 -11.51
CA TRP A 155 -5.08 4.67 -12.00
C TRP A 155 -4.16 4.26 -13.16
N LEU A 156 -3.56 3.06 -13.10
CA LEU A 156 -2.73 2.51 -14.17
C LEU A 156 -3.53 2.23 -15.45
N ALA A 157 -4.80 1.82 -15.32
CA ALA A 157 -5.70 1.59 -16.46
C ALA A 157 -6.09 2.88 -17.20
N GLU A 158 -6.00 4.03 -16.52
CA GLU A 158 -6.39 5.34 -17.02
C GLU A 158 -5.20 6.15 -17.61
N GLN A 159 -3.97 5.61 -17.59
CA GLN A 159 -2.78 6.26 -18.17
C GLN A 159 -2.58 5.95 -19.67
#